data_AF-A0A950YAG0-F1
#
_entry.id   AF-A0A950YAG0-F1
#
_cell.length_a   1.000
_cell.length_b   1.000
_cell.length_c   1.000
_cell.angle_alpha   90.00
_cell.angle_beta   90.00
_cell.angle_gamma   90.00
#
_symmetry.space_group_name_H-M   'P 1'
#
loop_
_entity.id
_entity.type
_entity.pdbx_description
1 polymer ?
#
loop_
_entity_poly.entity_id
_entity_poly.type
_entity_poly.pdbx_seq_one_letter_code
_entity_poly.pdbx_strand_id
1 'polypeptide(L)'
;MRTKQAWWAIAALVAGAVAAWLAATRTFVPYQTASAPLALLVGWSFIGSGLAACRVRPGSPLGKVMVLTGFAWFASFLTDAHQSLPFSIGTAVQSVYLVGFVYLVLSFPSGRLRTRLERALIWAGVAVVTVVPVASLLFADSRAVLCEACPGNALEVARDDAMANALIQAERIAGVGVVLLALAVIVARWRRASALQRR
;
A
#
# COMPACT_ATOMS: atom_id res chain seq x y z
N MET A 1 -23.91 14.82 1.04
CA MET A 1 -22.46 14.59 1.29
C MET A 1 -22.16 14.05 2.70
N ARG A 2 -22.81 14.53 3.77
CA ARG A 2 -22.61 14.03 5.15
C ARG A 2 -22.90 12.53 5.33
N THR A 3 -23.97 12.00 4.74
CA THR A 3 -24.33 10.58 4.80
C THR A 3 -23.27 9.66 4.17
N LYS A 4 -22.72 10.02 3.01
CA LYS A 4 -21.63 9.26 2.37
C LYS A 4 -20.36 9.22 3.24
N GLN A 5 -20.04 10.30 3.95
CA GLN A 5 -18.88 10.33 4.85
C GLN A 5 -19.08 9.48 6.10
N ALA A 6 -20.31 9.37 6.60
CA ALA A 6 -20.63 8.48 7.72
C ALA A 6 -20.37 7.01 7.35
N TRP A 7 -20.78 6.59 6.15
CA TRP A 7 -20.48 5.24 5.66
C TRP A 7 -18.98 4.95 5.55
N TRP A 8 -18.18 5.90 5.05
CA TRP A 8 -16.72 5.75 5.02
C TRP A 8 -16.10 5.67 6.41
N ALA A 9 -16.60 6.44 7.38
CA ALA A 9 -16.13 6.39 8.76
C ALA A 9 -16.47 5.04 9.43
N ILE A 10 -17.69 4.53 9.22
CA ILE A 10 -18.09 3.21 9.72
C ILE A 10 -17.23 2.11 9.09
N ALA A 11 -17.06 2.15 7.76
CA ALA A 11 -16.19 1.21 7.06
C ALA A 11 -14.75 1.25 7.59
N ALA A 12 -14.24 2.43 7.92
CA ALA A 12 -12.90 2.61 8.49
C ALA A 12 -12.77 2.02 9.90
N LEU A 13 -13.81 2.17 10.74
CA LEU A 13 -13.84 1.55 12.07
C LEU A 13 -13.87 0.03 11.97
N VAL A 14 -14.71 -0.52 11.10
CA VAL A 14 -14.81 -1.96 10.87
C VAL A 14 -13.49 -2.51 10.31
N ALA A 15 -12.92 -1.87 9.28
CA ALA A 15 -11.65 -2.29 8.70
C ALA A 15 -10.51 -2.24 9.73
N GLY A 16 -10.46 -1.19 10.55
CA GLY A 16 -9.48 -1.09 11.63
C GLY A 16 -9.65 -2.17 12.69
N ALA A 17 -10.88 -2.44 13.13
CA ALA A 17 -11.16 -3.50 14.10
C ALA A 17 -10.78 -4.88 13.57
N VAL A 18 -11.08 -5.18 12.30
CA VAL A 18 -10.68 -6.43 11.64
C VAL A 18 -9.17 -6.54 11.55
N ALA A 19 -8.47 -5.48 11.09
CA ALA A 19 -7.02 -5.47 11.01
C ALA A 19 -6.35 -5.66 12.38
N ALA A 20 -6.86 -5.00 13.43
CA ALA A 20 -6.37 -5.15 14.80
C ALA A 20 -6.61 -6.56 15.34
N TRP A 21 -7.78 -7.15 15.07
CA TRP A 21 -8.08 -8.53 15.45
C TRP A 21 -7.15 -9.54 14.75
N LEU A 22 -6.93 -9.39 13.44
CA LEU A 22 -5.99 -10.22 12.68
C LEU A 22 -4.56 -10.08 13.25
N ALA A 23 -4.10 -8.85 13.46
CA ALA A 23 -2.78 -8.60 14.04
C ALA A 23 -2.63 -9.16 15.47
N ALA A 24 -3.70 -9.22 16.26
CA ALA A 24 -3.69 -9.73 17.63
C ALA A 24 -3.80 -11.27 17.71
N THR A 25 -4.41 -11.90 16.70
CA THR A 25 -4.66 -13.35 16.66
C THR A 25 -3.72 -14.11 15.72
N ARG A 26 -2.77 -13.41 15.10
CA ARG A 26 -1.76 -14.04 14.25
C ARG A 26 -0.87 -14.97 15.05
N THR A 27 -0.62 -16.15 14.51
CA THR A 27 0.32 -17.14 15.08
C THR A 27 1.59 -17.28 14.24
N PHE A 28 1.61 -16.66 13.07
CA PHE A 28 2.72 -16.62 12.13
C PHE A 28 2.92 -15.16 11.68
N VAL A 29 4.13 -14.84 11.22
CA VAL A 29 4.49 -13.49 10.76
C VAL A 29 5.10 -13.62 9.37
N PRO A 30 4.35 -13.30 8.30
CA PRO A 30 4.97 -13.03 7.02
C PRO A 30 5.84 -11.77 7.15
N TYR A 31 6.90 -11.69 6.35
CA TYR A 31 8.11 -10.85 6.44
C TYR A 31 8.02 -9.39 6.97
N GLN A 32 6.85 -8.76 7.24
CA GLN A 32 6.75 -7.32 7.52
C GLN A 32 5.43 -6.81 8.18
N THR A 33 4.79 -7.55 9.10
CA THR A 33 3.47 -7.13 9.63
C THR A 33 3.54 -6.24 10.88
N ALA A 34 2.97 -5.04 10.79
CA ALA A 34 2.87 -4.08 11.88
C ALA A 34 2.07 -4.61 13.10
N SER A 35 2.26 -4.01 14.28
CA SER A 35 1.48 -4.34 15.49
C SER A 35 0.07 -3.74 15.43
N ALA A 36 -0.89 -4.30 16.17
CA ALA A 36 -2.27 -3.81 16.19
C ALA A 36 -2.39 -2.30 16.53
N PRO A 37 -1.65 -1.73 17.50
CA PRO A 37 -1.69 -0.29 17.75
C PRO A 37 -1.19 0.52 16.55
N LEU A 38 -0.10 0.09 15.91
CA LEU A 38 0.45 0.77 14.74
C LEU A 38 -0.49 0.68 13.54
N ALA A 39 -1.15 -0.47 13.36
CA ALA A 39 -2.16 -0.70 12.35
C ALA A 39 -3.26 0.38 12.41
N LEU A 40 -3.85 0.54 13.59
CA LEU A 40 -4.93 1.48 13.86
C LEU A 40 -4.45 2.93 13.71
N LEU A 41 -3.32 3.26 14.32
CA LEU A 41 -2.77 4.62 14.27
C LEU A 41 -2.53 5.07 12.84
N VAL A 42 -1.85 4.26 12.03
CA VAL A 42 -1.56 4.62 10.63
C VAL A 42 -2.84 4.67 9.80
N GLY A 43 -3.64 3.60 9.80
CA GLY A 43 -4.83 3.50 8.95
C GLY A 43 -5.88 4.58 9.27
N TRP A 44 -6.22 4.79 10.54
CA TRP A 44 -7.18 5.82 10.93
C TRP A 44 -6.65 7.24 10.78
N SER A 45 -5.34 7.48 10.93
CA SER A 45 -4.76 8.80 10.63
C SER A 45 -4.95 9.15 9.16
N PHE A 46 -4.65 8.21 8.24
CA PHE A 46 -4.85 8.43 6.81
C PHE A 46 -6.32 8.67 6.46
N ILE A 47 -7.23 7.84 6.96
CA ILE A 47 -8.66 7.97 6.65
C ILE A 47 -9.25 9.23 7.29
N GLY A 48 -8.95 9.49 8.56
CA GLY A 48 -9.43 10.66 9.28
C GLY A 48 -8.96 11.97 8.65
N SER A 49 -7.66 12.09 8.37
CA SER A 49 -7.11 13.25 7.66
C SER A 49 -7.65 13.37 6.23
N GLY A 50 -7.85 12.25 5.52
CA GLY A 50 -8.43 12.26 4.18
C GLY A 50 -9.88 12.71 4.14
N LEU A 51 -10.71 12.26 5.10
CA LEU A 51 -12.09 12.70 5.27
C LEU A 51 -12.15 14.18 5.66
N ALA A 52 -11.27 14.66 6.54
CA ALA A 52 -11.14 16.07 6.87
C ALA A 52 -10.73 16.90 5.64
N ALA A 53 -9.73 16.46 4.88
CA ALA A 53 -9.30 17.10 3.65
C ALA A 53 -10.42 17.16 2.59
N CYS A 54 -11.23 16.10 2.47
CA CYS A 54 -12.41 16.10 1.60
C CYS A 54 -13.48 17.13 2.01
N ARG A 55 -13.57 17.49 3.30
CA ARG A 55 -14.49 18.53 3.79
C ARG A 55 -13.97 19.94 3.49
N VAL A 56 -12.67 20.16 3.67
CA VAL A 56 -12.05 21.49 3.46
C VAL A 56 -11.89 21.78 1.96
N ARG A 57 -11.53 20.78 1.15
CA ARG A 57 -11.27 20.93 -0.30
C ARG A 57 -11.87 19.76 -1.10
N PRO A 58 -13.21 19.70 -1.30
CA PRO A 58 -13.88 18.58 -1.97
C PRO A 58 -13.45 18.35 -3.43
N GLY A 59 -12.89 19.37 -4.09
CA GLY A 59 -12.34 19.27 -5.44
C GLY A 59 -10.90 18.71 -5.52
N SER A 60 -10.20 18.54 -4.40
CA SER A 60 -8.83 18.01 -4.39
C SER A 60 -8.84 16.47 -4.37
N PRO A 61 -8.08 15.79 -5.25
CA PRO A 61 -7.98 14.34 -5.22
C PRO A 61 -7.23 13.81 -3.99
N LEU A 62 -6.45 14.65 -3.30
CA LEU A 62 -5.63 14.25 -2.15
C LEU A 62 -6.45 13.57 -1.05
N GLY A 63 -7.60 14.14 -0.66
CA GLY A 63 -8.42 13.58 0.40
C GLY A 63 -8.94 12.19 0.06
N LYS A 64 -9.32 11.95 -1.20
CA LYS A 64 -9.77 10.63 -1.68
C LYS A 64 -8.63 9.63 -1.66
N VAL A 65 -7.44 10.02 -2.14
CA VAL A 65 -6.26 9.14 -2.15
C VAL A 65 -5.86 8.80 -0.72
N MET A 66 -5.85 9.74 0.22
CA MET A 66 -5.56 9.46 1.63
C MET A 66 -6.50 8.42 2.25
N VAL A 67 -7.81 8.54 1.99
CA VAL A 67 -8.80 7.56 2.44
C VAL A 67 -8.53 6.18 1.83
N LEU A 68 -8.31 6.11 0.52
CA LEU A 68 -8.00 4.85 -0.17
C LEU A 68 -6.71 4.21 0.32
N THR A 69 -5.66 5.01 0.57
CA THR A 69 -4.39 4.54 1.13
C THR A 69 -4.59 3.91 2.51
N GLY A 70 -5.42 4.52 3.37
CA GLY A 70 -5.70 3.95 4.70
C GLY A 70 -6.48 2.64 4.64
N PHE A 71 -7.40 2.49 3.68
CA PHE A 71 -8.07 1.20 3.44
C PHE A 71 -7.11 0.15 2.86
N ALA A 72 -6.24 0.54 1.92
CA ALA A 72 -5.20 -0.34 1.38
C ALA A 72 -4.23 -0.80 2.48
N TRP A 73 -3.90 0.09 3.43
CA TRP A 73 -3.11 -0.24 4.61
C TRP A 73 -3.82 -1.28 5.48
N PHE A 74 -5.11 -1.13 5.77
CA PHE A 74 -5.84 -2.18 6.51
C PHE A 74 -5.95 -3.48 5.73
N ALA A 75 -6.06 -3.42 4.41
CA ALA A 75 -6.13 -4.60 3.56
C ALA A 75 -4.84 -5.44 3.60
N SER A 76 -3.68 -4.84 3.91
CA SER A 76 -2.43 -5.62 4.05
C SER A 76 -2.49 -6.60 5.23
N PHE A 77 -3.29 -6.34 6.26
CA PHE A 77 -3.41 -7.24 7.43
C PHE A 77 -4.16 -8.53 7.12
N LEU A 78 -4.77 -8.65 5.93
CA LEU A 78 -5.31 -9.93 5.48
C LEU A 78 -4.21 -11.00 5.34
N THR A 79 -2.93 -10.63 5.24
CA THR A 79 -1.80 -11.57 5.31
C THR A 79 -1.71 -12.33 6.63
N ASP A 80 -2.34 -11.83 7.69
CA ASP A 80 -2.34 -12.43 9.02
C ASP A 80 -3.54 -13.40 9.20
N ALA A 81 -4.38 -13.54 8.18
CA ALA A 81 -5.54 -14.43 8.22
C ALA A 81 -5.13 -15.90 8.11
N HIS A 82 -5.74 -16.77 8.93
CA HIS A 82 -5.49 -18.22 8.92
C HIS A 82 -6.07 -18.96 7.71
N GLN A 83 -6.98 -18.32 6.97
CA GLN A 83 -7.66 -18.92 5.81
C GLN A 83 -6.90 -18.59 4.52
N SER A 84 -6.82 -19.56 3.60
CA SER A 84 -6.03 -19.47 2.36
C SER A 84 -6.43 -18.30 1.46
N LEU A 85 -7.73 -18.07 1.26
CA LEU A 85 -8.24 -17.02 0.38
C LEU A 85 -7.92 -15.60 0.87
N PRO A 86 -8.30 -15.18 2.10
CA PRO A 86 -7.95 -13.85 2.60
C PRO A 86 -6.44 -13.68 2.71
N PHE A 87 -5.70 -14.70 3.14
CA PHE A 87 -4.24 -14.68 3.14
C PHE A 87 -3.69 -14.27 1.75
N SER A 88 -4.11 -14.98 0.70
CA SER A 88 -3.63 -14.74 -0.67
C SER A 88 -4.02 -13.36 -1.20
N ILE A 89 -5.24 -12.90 -0.88
CA ILE A 89 -5.69 -11.54 -1.22
C ILE A 89 -4.82 -10.50 -0.51
N GLY A 90 -4.58 -10.70 0.79
CA GLY A 90 -3.70 -9.85 1.59
C GLY A 90 -2.30 -9.77 1.00
N THR A 91 -1.71 -10.91 0.66
CA THR A 91 -0.38 -10.99 0.04
C THR A 91 -0.34 -10.26 -1.31
N ALA A 92 -1.40 -10.35 -2.11
CA ALA A 92 -1.47 -9.67 -3.40
C ALA A 92 -1.56 -8.14 -3.27
N VAL A 93 -2.21 -7.62 -2.21
CA VAL A 93 -2.47 -6.18 -2.04
C VAL A 93 -1.60 -5.50 -0.98
N GLN A 94 -0.75 -6.25 -0.29
CA GLN A 94 0.01 -5.76 0.87
C GLN A 94 0.84 -4.50 0.57
N SER A 95 1.35 -4.36 -0.66
CA SER A 95 2.21 -3.24 -1.08
C SER A 95 1.42 -2.06 -1.69
N VAL A 96 0.10 -2.20 -1.91
CA VAL A 96 -0.71 -1.21 -2.66
C VAL A 96 -0.75 0.15 -1.97
N TYR A 97 -0.74 0.20 -0.64
CA TYR A 97 -0.75 1.46 0.11
C TYR A 97 0.48 2.33 -0.18
N LEU A 98 1.62 1.73 -0.56
CA LEU A 98 2.87 2.45 -0.87
C LEU A 98 2.70 3.36 -2.09
N VAL A 99 1.97 2.93 -3.12
CA VAL A 99 1.69 3.76 -4.29
C VAL A 99 0.85 4.98 -3.89
N GLY A 100 -0.14 4.78 -3.03
CA GLY A 100 -0.93 5.86 -2.46
C GLY A 100 -0.06 6.86 -1.70
N PHE A 101 0.89 6.37 -0.90
CA PHE A 101 1.86 7.20 -0.18
C PHE A 101 2.75 8.02 -1.14
N VAL A 102 3.39 7.37 -2.11
CA VAL A 102 4.25 8.03 -3.10
C VAL A 102 3.45 9.07 -3.90
N TYR A 103 2.21 8.75 -4.30
CA TYR A 103 1.34 9.70 -4.98
C TYR A 103 1.08 10.94 -4.14
N LEU A 104 0.75 10.78 -2.85
CA LEU A 104 0.48 11.90 -1.95
C LEU A 104 1.71 12.79 -1.82
N VAL A 105 2.89 12.20 -1.61
CA VAL A 105 4.15 12.95 -1.48
C VAL A 105 4.48 13.73 -2.76
N LEU A 106 4.37 13.09 -3.93
CA LEU A 106 4.70 13.75 -5.20
C LEU A 106 3.67 14.81 -5.61
N SER A 107 2.39 14.59 -5.31
CA SER A 107 1.32 15.48 -5.74
C SER A 107 1.05 16.64 -4.76
N PHE A 108 1.55 16.57 -3.53
CA PHE A 108 1.38 17.61 -2.52
C PHE A 108 2.01 18.96 -2.92
N PRO A 109 1.37 20.10 -2.59
CA PRO A 109 0.02 20.28 -2.02
C PRO A 109 -1.10 20.36 -3.08
N SER A 110 -0.74 20.42 -4.36
CA SER A 110 -1.67 20.67 -5.47
C SER A 110 -2.61 19.50 -5.79
N GLY A 111 -2.29 18.29 -5.36
CA GLY A 111 -3.00 17.06 -5.72
C GLY A 111 -2.80 16.62 -7.18
N ARG A 112 -1.85 17.24 -7.90
CA ARG A 112 -1.57 16.95 -9.31
C ARG A 112 -0.09 16.61 -9.49
N LEU A 113 0.18 15.60 -10.30
CA LEU A 113 1.52 15.27 -10.77
C LEU A 113 1.88 16.25 -11.89
N ARG A 114 3.01 16.94 -11.75
CA ARG A 114 3.44 18.05 -12.62
C ARG A 114 4.15 17.55 -13.86
N THR A 115 4.94 16.48 -13.73
CA THR A 115 5.82 15.99 -14.81
C THR A 115 5.33 14.68 -15.41
N ARG A 116 5.84 14.32 -16.61
CA ARG A 116 5.63 12.99 -17.19
C ARG A 116 6.35 11.91 -16.37
N LEU A 117 7.52 12.24 -15.82
CA LEU A 117 8.29 11.34 -14.95
C LEU A 117 7.52 10.97 -13.68
N GLU A 118 6.93 11.94 -12.98
CA GLU A 118 6.09 11.67 -11.79
C GLU A 118 4.91 10.74 -12.13
N ARG A 119 4.28 10.93 -13.29
CA ARG A 119 3.20 10.04 -13.76
C ARG A 119 3.70 8.64 -14.09
N ALA A 120 4.83 8.53 -14.79
CA ALA A 120 5.45 7.25 -15.12
C ALA A 120 5.86 6.48 -13.85
N LEU A 121 6.42 7.17 -12.84
CA LEU A 121 6.78 6.56 -11.56
C LEU A 121 5.56 5.98 -10.84
N ILE A 122 4.43 6.68 -10.85
CA ILE A 122 3.19 6.16 -10.23
C ILE A 122 2.68 4.95 -11.00
N TRP A 123 2.60 4.99 -12.33
CA TRP A 123 2.14 3.84 -13.12
C TRP A 123 3.08 2.64 -13.01
N ALA A 124 4.40 2.86 -12.99
CA ALA A 124 5.37 1.81 -12.73
C ALA A 124 5.18 1.22 -11.33
N GLY A 125 5.00 2.07 -10.31
CA GLY A 125 4.69 1.64 -8.95
C GLY A 125 3.41 0.81 -8.88
N VAL A 126 2.33 1.24 -9.54
CA VAL A 126 1.07 0.47 -9.64
C VAL A 126 1.33 -0.91 -10.24
N ALA A 127 2.03 -0.98 -11.37
CA ALA A 127 2.33 -2.24 -12.03
C ALA A 127 3.15 -3.17 -11.11
N VAL A 128 4.18 -2.63 -10.45
CA VAL A 128 5.04 -3.39 -9.53
C VAL A 128 4.21 -3.96 -8.37
N VAL A 129 3.40 -3.15 -7.68
CA VAL A 129 2.66 -3.61 -6.48
C VAL A 129 1.38 -4.38 -6.76
N THR A 130 1.01 -4.58 -8.04
CA THR A 130 -0.21 -5.32 -8.41
C THR A 130 0.11 -6.53 -9.29
N VAL A 131 0.82 -6.32 -10.40
CA VAL A 131 1.09 -7.38 -11.37
C VAL A 131 2.09 -8.38 -10.80
N VAL A 132 3.16 -7.92 -10.17
CA VAL A 132 4.24 -8.81 -9.70
C VAL A 132 3.80 -9.69 -8.52
N PRO A 133 3.14 -9.17 -7.46
CA PRO A 133 2.59 -10.01 -6.40
C PRO A 133 1.61 -11.06 -6.92
N VAL A 134 0.66 -10.65 -7.77
CA VAL A 134 -0.32 -11.58 -8.35
C VAL A 134 0.38 -12.64 -9.19
N ALA A 135 1.34 -12.25 -10.05
CA ALA A 135 2.11 -13.19 -10.84
C ALA A 135 2.89 -14.17 -9.96
N SER A 136 3.56 -13.70 -8.90
CA SER A 136 4.29 -14.58 -7.98
C SER A 136 3.37 -15.59 -7.28
N LEU A 137 2.15 -15.18 -6.91
CA LEU A 137 1.14 -16.04 -6.29
C LEU A 137 0.58 -17.10 -7.27
N LEU A 138 0.72 -16.95 -8.58
CA LEU A 138 0.35 -18.03 -9.50
C LEU A 138 1.32 -19.22 -9.41
N PHE A 139 2.55 -18.99 -8.92
CA PHE A 139 3.62 -19.98 -8.89
C PHE A 139 4.10 -20.41 -7.49
N ALA A 140 3.81 -19.60 -6.47
CA ALA A 140 4.39 -19.77 -5.14
C ALA A 140 3.64 -20.78 -4.27
N ASP A 141 4.37 -21.77 -3.73
CA ASP A 141 3.96 -22.41 -2.48
C ASP A 141 4.28 -21.47 -1.31
N SER A 142 3.25 -20.89 -0.70
CA SER A 142 3.38 -19.96 0.43
C SER A 142 4.25 -20.49 1.56
N ARG A 143 4.24 -21.80 1.82
CA ARG A 143 5.01 -22.39 2.94
C ARG A 143 6.50 -22.47 2.64
N ALA A 144 6.85 -22.62 1.37
CA ALA A 144 8.24 -22.67 0.91
C ALA A 144 8.82 -21.26 0.65
N VAL A 145 7.99 -20.34 0.14
CA VAL A 145 8.45 -19.04 -0.38
C VAL A 145 8.24 -17.89 0.61
N LEU A 146 7.14 -17.90 1.38
CA LEU A 146 6.77 -16.78 2.26
C LEU A 146 7.10 -17.05 3.72
N CYS A 147 6.55 -18.13 4.31
CA CYS A 147 6.85 -18.56 5.68
C CYS A 147 6.38 -20.00 5.95
N GLU A 148 7.11 -20.79 6.74
CA GLU A 148 6.79 -22.22 6.97
C GLU A 148 5.39 -22.48 7.55
N ALA A 149 4.92 -21.59 8.43
CA ALA A 149 3.62 -21.69 9.09
C ALA A 149 2.48 -20.95 8.34
N CYS A 150 2.73 -20.45 7.13
CA CYS A 150 1.75 -19.71 6.36
C CYS A 150 0.60 -20.62 5.87
N PRO A 151 -0.62 -20.10 5.75
CA PRO A 151 -1.71 -20.75 5.03
C PRO A 151 -1.33 -21.05 3.58
N GLY A 152 -1.99 -22.04 3.00
CA GLY A 152 -1.81 -22.36 1.57
C GLY A 152 -2.24 -21.20 0.68
N ASN A 153 -1.56 -21.07 -0.46
CA ASN A 153 -1.90 -20.10 -1.49
C ASN A 153 -3.16 -20.54 -2.25
N ALA A 154 -4.21 -19.73 -2.24
CA ALA A 154 -5.45 -20.03 -2.96
C ALA A 154 -5.37 -19.69 -4.47
N LEU A 155 -4.34 -18.96 -4.90
CA LEU A 155 -4.15 -18.51 -6.27
C LEU A 155 -3.10 -19.34 -7.03
N GLU A 156 -2.52 -20.37 -6.41
CA GLU A 156 -1.51 -21.22 -7.03
C GLU A 156 -2.12 -22.01 -8.19
N VAL A 157 -1.54 -21.84 -9.39
CA VAL A 157 -1.96 -22.53 -10.61
C VAL A 157 -0.92 -23.58 -11.02
N ALA A 158 0.37 -23.24 -10.92
CA ALA A 158 1.46 -24.13 -11.28
C ALA A 158 2.67 -23.87 -10.39
N ARG A 159 3.13 -24.86 -9.64
CA ARG A 159 4.22 -24.67 -8.68
C ARG A 159 5.57 -24.47 -9.37
N ASP A 160 6.17 -23.30 -9.15
CA ASP A 160 7.56 -22.96 -9.50
C ASP A 160 8.11 -21.97 -8.47
N ASP A 161 8.67 -22.51 -7.38
CA ASP A 161 9.16 -21.75 -6.25
C ASP A 161 10.37 -20.86 -6.63
N ALA A 162 11.13 -21.24 -7.66
CA ALA A 162 12.26 -20.45 -8.15
C ALA A 162 11.77 -19.22 -8.92
N MET A 163 10.78 -19.39 -9.80
CA MET A 163 10.13 -18.28 -10.51
C MET A 163 9.44 -17.32 -9.54
N ALA A 164 8.69 -17.85 -8.57
CA ALA A 164 8.04 -17.05 -7.53
C ALA A 164 9.05 -16.20 -6.76
N ASN A 165 10.15 -16.81 -6.30
CA ASN A 165 11.21 -16.09 -5.61
C ASN A 165 11.86 -15.02 -6.50
N ALA A 166 12.14 -15.32 -7.77
CA ALA A 166 12.70 -14.36 -8.71
C ALA A 166 11.78 -13.14 -8.89
N LEU A 167 10.47 -13.36 -9.02
CA LEU A 167 9.47 -12.29 -9.12
C LEU A 167 9.42 -11.43 -7.85
N ILE A 168 9.42 -12.04 -6.66
CA ILE A 168 9.42 -11.33 -5.38
C ILE A 168 10.70 -10.49 -5.23
N GLN A 169 11.87 -11.03 -5.61
CA GLN A 169 13.12 -10.27 -5.57
C GLN A 169 13.11 -9.12 -6.58
N ALA A 170 12.59 -9.35 -7.78
CA ALA A 170 12.42 -8.29 -8.78
C ALA A 170 11.48 -7.18 -8.27
N GLU A 171 10.36 -7.54 -7.62
CA GLU A 171 9.45 -6.58 -6.99
C GLU A 171 10.18 -5.73 -5.95
N ARG A 172 10.96 -6.36 -5.06
CA ARG A 172 11.72 -5.65 -4.01
C ARG A 172 12.73 -4.68 -4.61
N ILE A 173 13.50 -5.11 -5.59
CA ILE A 173 14.50 -4.26 -6.27
C ILE A 173 13.80 -3.10 -7.00
N ALA A 174 12.73 -3.38 -7.73
CA ALA A 174 11.96 -2.35 -8.44
C ALA A 174 11.33 -1.35 -7.46
N GLY A 175 10.78 -1.83 -6.34
CA GLY A 175 10.22 -1.01 -5.28
C GLY A 175 11.24 -0.04 -4.67
N VAL A 176 12.45 -0.54 -4.33
CA VAL A 176 13.57 0.31 -3.88
C VAL A 176 13.92 1.36 -4.94
N GLY A 177 14.01 0.96 -6.20
CA GLY A 177 14.27 1.89 -7.31
C GLY A 177 13.23 3.00 -7.42
N VAL A 178 11.94 2.67 -7.33
CA VAL A 178 10.83 3.65 -7.37
C VAL A 178 10.93 4.62 -6.19
N VAL A 179 11.20 4.12 -4.98
CA VAL A 179 11.35 4.97 -3.78
C VAL A 179 12.54 5.92 -3.93
N LEU A 180 13.70 5.42 -4.36
CA LEU A 180 14.89 6.26 -4.58
C LEU A 180 14.66 7.33 -5.64
N LEU A 181 13.99 6.99 -6.74
CA LEU A 181 13.63 7.96 -7.78
C LEU A 181 12.63 9.00 -7.27
N ALA A 182 11.61 8.59 -6.50
CA ALA A 182 10.68 9.52 -5.89
C ALA A 182 11.39 10.51 -4.94
N LEU A 183 12.31 10.01 -4.10
CA LEU A 183 13.15 10.83 -3.23
C LEU A 183 14.03 11.79 -4.03
N ALA A 184 14.67 11.32 -5.10
CA ALA A 184 15.49 12.16 -5.98
C ALA A 184 14.67 13.30 -6.60
N VAL A 185 13.44 13.03 -7.07
CA VAL A 185 12.52 14.05 -7.59
C VAL A 185 12.18 15.09 -6.52
N ILE A 186 11.89 14.66 -5.29
CA ILE A 186 11.57 15.55 -4.16
C ILE A 186 12.77 16.43 -3.81
N VAL A 187 13.96 15.85 -3.67
CA VAL A 187 15.19 16.59 -3.36
C VAL A 187 15.53 17.57 -4.47
N ALA A 188 15.42 17.17 -5.74
CA ALA A 188 15.64 18.06 -6.88
C ALA A 188 14.65 19.24 -6.90
N ARG A 189 13.38 19.00 -6.55
CA ARG A 189 12.36 20.05 -6.41
C ARG A 189 12.71 21.03 -5.28
N TRP A 190 13.10 20.50 -4.12
CA TRP A 190 13.46 21.31 -2.96
C TRP A 190 14.67 22.20 -3.25
N ARG A 191 15.74 21.64 -3.84
CA ARG A 191 16.94 22.39 -4.21
C ARG A 191 16.66 23.53 -5.20
N ARG A 192 15.78 23.32 -6.18
CA ARG A 192 15.39 24.37 -7.15
C ARG A 192 14.59 25.50 -6.48
N ALA A 193 13.68 25.18 -5.58
CA ALA A 193 12.91 26.18 -4.84
C ALA A 193 13.82 27.06 -3.96
N SER A 194 14.78 26.45 -3.25
CA SER A 194 15.73 27.18 -2.40
C SER A 194 16.76 28.02 -3.17
N ALA A 195 17.01 27.70 -4.44
CA ALA A 195 17.86 28.53 -5.29
C ALA A 195 17.13 29.82 -5.75
N LEU A 196 15.82 29.73 -6.01
CA LEU A 196 15.00 30.87 -6.40
C LEU A 196 14.74 31.86 -5.26
N GLN A 197 14.74 31.41 -4.01
CA GLN A 197 14.61 32.31 -2.83
C GLN A 197 15.91 33.04 -2.46
N ARG A 198 17.05 32.65 -3.06
CA ARG A 198 18.38 33.26 -2.82
C ARG A 198 18.78 34.28 -3.89
N ARG A 199 17.92 34.51 -4.88
CA ARG A 199 18.07 35.55 -5.91
C ARG A 199 17.04 36.63 -5.67
#